data_AF-W4VE33-F1
#
_entry.id   AF-W4VE33-F1
#
_cell.length_a   1.000
_cell.length_b   1.000
_cell.length_c   1.000
_cell.angle_alpha   90.00
_cell.angle_beta   90.00
_cell.angle_gamma   90.00
#
_symmetry.space_group_name_H-M   'P 1'
#
loop_
_entity.id
_entity.type
_entity.pdbx_description
1 polymer ?
#
loop_
_entity_poly.entity_id
_entity_poly.type
_entity_poly.pdbx_seq_one_letter_code
_entity_poly.pdbx_strand_id
1 'polypeptide(L)' 'MLSAIGIPGGLILILVIALVIFGPKKLPEIGKATGDTLREFKKSARDLAEDDTAEKDQKQEM' A
#
# COMPACT_ATOMS: atom_id res chain seq x y z
N MET A 1 -20.41 29.25 8.22
CA MET A 1 -19.98 28.62 9.50
C MET A 1 -19.84 27.09 9.43
N LEU A 2 -20.36 26.41 8.40
CA LEU A 2 -20.25 24.95 8.22
C LEU A 2 -18.92 24.50 7.56
N SER A 3 -18.22 25.37 6.82
CA SER A 3 -16.94 25.03 6.17
C SER A 3 -15.75 24.86 7.13
N ALA A 4 -15.84 25.35 8.37
CA ALA A 4 -14.79 25.12 9.39
C ALA A 4 -14.80 23.67 9.93
N ILE A 5 -15.87 22.92 9.66
CA ILE A 5 -16.05 21.49 10.01
C ILE A 5 -15.76 20.59 8.80
N GLY A 6 -15.35 21.18 7.67
CA GLY A 6 -15.16 20.49 6.40
C GLY A 6 -13.90 19.63 6.39
N ILE A 7 -14.11 18.31 6.26
CA ILE A 7 -13.16 17.21 6.02
C ILE A 7 -12.48 16.58 7.25
N PRO A 8 -11.69 17.26 8.11
CA PRO A 8 -11.02 16.60 9.23
C PRO A 8 -12.00 15.97 10.23
N GLY A 9 -13.07 16.69 10.62
CA GLY A 9 -14.04 16.20 11.60
C GLY A 9 -14.88 15.03 11.09
N GLY A 10 -15.30 15.08 9.82
CA GLY A 10 -16.10 14.02 9.19
C GLY A 10 -15.31 12.72 9.01
N LEU A 11 -14.04 12.82 8.58
CA LEU A 11 -13.17 11.65 8.43
C LEU A 11 -12.88 10.98 9.77
N ILE A 12 -12.66 11.76 10.83
CA ILE A 12 -12.45 11.21 12.19
C ILE A 12 -13.69 10.46 12.66
N LEU A 13 -14.90 10.99 12.44
CA LEU A 13 -16.14 10.30 12.83
C LEU A 13 -16.31 8.96 12.10
N ILE A 14 -16.04 8.93 10.79
CA ILE A 14 -16.09 7.70 9.99
C ILE A 14 -15.05 6.69 10.50
N LEU A 15 -13.82 7.15 10.79
CA LEU A 15 -12.78 6.30 11.36
C LEU A 15 -13.20 5.72 12.71
N VAL A 16 -13.80 6.51 13.60
CA VAL A 16 -14.28 6.02 14.90
C VAL A 16 -15.36 4.94 14.70
N ILE A 17 -16.33 5.15 13.82
CA ILE A 17 -17.38 4.15 13.54
C ILE A 17 -16.75 2.87 12.96
N ALA A 18 -15.84 3.00 11.99
CA ALA A 18 -15.12 1.87 11.42
C ALA A 18 -14.32 1.13 12.49
N LEU A 19 -13.64 1.84 13.40
CA LEU A 19 -12.89 1.26 14.50
C LEU A 19 -13.77 0.56 15.53
N VAL A 20 -15.02 0.99 15.74
CA VAL A 20 -15.97 0.28 16.61
C VAL A 20 -16.41 -1.04 15.98
N ILE A 21 -16.65 -1.06 14.67
CA ILE A 21 -17.08 -2.27 13.94
C ILE A 21 -15.93 -3.25 13.75
N PHE A 22 -14.79 -2.78 13.25
CA PHE A 22 -13.64 -3.61 12.93
C PHE A 22 -12.69 -3.81 14.12
N GLY A 23 -12.62 -2.86 15.04
CA GLY A 23 -11.67 -2.87 16.16
C GLY A 23 -10.30 -2.26 15.79
N PRO A 24 -9.64 -1.52 16.70
CA PRO A 24 -8.36 -0.85 16.43
C PRO A 24 -7.20 -1.82 16.21
N LYS A 25 -7.31 -3.08 16.64
CA LYS A 25 -6.29 -4.11 16.41
C LYS A 25 -6.32 -4.71 15.01
N LYS A 26 -7.47 -4.67 14.30
CA LYS A 26 -7.58 -5.27 12.97
C LYS A 26 -6.91 -4.45 11.88
N LEU A 27 -6.92 -3.12 11.98
CA LEU A 27 -6.23 -2.25 11.02
C LEU A 27 -4.72 -2.55 10.90
N PRO A 28 -3.93 -2.59 11.99
CA PRO A 28 -2.51 -2.93 11.90
C PRO A 28 -2.27 -4.38 11.49
N GLU A 29 -3.15 -5.31 11.87
CA GLU A 29 -3.07 -6.72 11.48
C GLU A 29 -3.24 -6.90 9.96
N ILE A 30 -4.27 -6.27 9.37
CA ILE A 30 -4.50 -6.25 7.92
C ILE A 30 -3.36 -5.53 7.19
N GLY A 31 -2.89 -4.41 7.74
CA GLY A 31 -1.77 -3.66 7.19
C GLY A 31 -0.48 -4.48 7.15
N LYS A 32 -0.20 -5.27 8.19
CA LYS A 32 0.95 -6.16 8.25
C LYS A 32 0.85 -7.28 7.21
N ALA A 33 -0.28 -7.99 7.16
CA ALA A 33 -0.49 -9.07 6.20
C ALA A 33 -0.43 -8.57 4.75
N THR A 34 -1.10 -7.45 4.45
CA THR A 34 -1.06 -6.83 3.12
C THR A 34 0.34 -6.30 2.80
N GLY A 35 1.02 -5.72 3.77
CA GLY A 35 2.38 -5.19 3.62
C GLY A 35 3.40 -6.26 3.30
N ASP A 36 3.32 -7.43 3.94
CA ASP A 36 4.18 -8.57 3.67
C ASP A 36 3.96 -9.07 2.22
N THR A 37 2.70 -9.21 1.78
CA THR A 37 2.36 -9.56 0.40
C THR A 37 2.88 -8.53 -0.61
N LEU A 38 2.69 -7.23 -0.36
CA LEU A 38 3.17 -6.17 -1.25
C LEU A 38 4.70 -6.13 -1.31
N ARG A 39 5.40 -6.47 -0.22
CA ARG A 39 6.86 -6.54 -0.16
C ARG A 39 7.38 -7.67 -1.06
N GLU A 40 6.75 -8.84 -0.99
CA GLU A 40 7.11 -10.01 -1.80
C GLU A 40 6.77 -9.79 -3.29
N PHE A 41 5.62 -9.17 -3.56
CA PHE A 41 5.24 -8.74 -4.90
C PHE A 41 6.25 -7.74 -5.47
N LYS A 42 6.66 -6.73 -4.70
CA LYS A 42 7.67 -5.74 -5.12
C LYS A 42 9.01 -6.40 -5.42
N LYS A 43 9.43 -7.39 -4.64
CA LYS A 43 10.67 -8.13 -4.86
C LYS A 43 10.60 -8.91 -6.18
N SER A 44 9.55 -9.71 -6.34
CA SER A 44 9.32 -10.49 -7.56
C SER A 44 9.22 -9.60 -8.80
N ALA A 45 8.51 -8.48 -8.70
CA ALA A 45 8.40 -7.50 -9.79
C ALA A 45 9.73 -6.82 -10.14
N ARG A 46 10.65 -6.69 -9.17
CA ARG A 46 12.01 -6.17 -9.43
C ARG A 46 12.88 -7.21 -10.11
N ASP A 47 12.88 -8.44 -9.61
CA ASP A 47 13.64 -9.53 -10.21
C ASP A 47 13.24 -9.71 -11.69
N LEU A 48 11.94 -9.67 -12.01
CA LEU A 48 11.44 -9.70 -13.39
C LEU A 48 11.88 -8.51 -14.25
N ALA A 49 11.94 -7.30 -13.66
CA ALA A 49 12.36 -6.10 -14.39
C ALA A 49 13.89 -6.06 -14.61
N GLU A 50 14.66 -6.65 -13.71
CA GLU A 50 16.12 -6.73 -13.79
C GLU A 50 16.55 -7.78 -14.84
N ASP A 51 15.87 -8.92 -14.93
CA ASP A 51 16.09 -9.93 -15.98
C ASP A 51 15.83 -9.36 -17.40
N ASP A 52 14.77 -8.54 -17.56
CA ASP A 52 14.43 -7.86 -18.81
C ASP A 52 15.44 -6.75 -19.20
N THR A 53 16.21 -6.25 -18.24
CA THR A 53 17.23 -5.20 -18.46
C THR A 53 18.60 -5.81 -18.76
N ALA A 54 18.95 -6.92 -18.10
CA ALA A 54 20.20 -7.66 -18.35
C ALA A 54 20.26 -8.30 -19.75
N GLU A 55 19.11 -8.68 -20.33
CA GLU A 55 19.03 -9.20 -21.70
C GLU A 55 19.18 -8.09 -22.77
N LYS A 56 18.86 -6.83 -22.43
CA LYS A 56 18.95 -5.69 -23.36
C LYS A 56 20.37 -5.13 -23.53
N ASP A 57 21.23 -5.23 -22.50
CA ASP A 57 22.61 -4.78 -22.59
C ASP A 57 23.51 -5.73 -23.41
N GLN A 58 23.26 -7.05 -23.39
CA GLN A 58 24.09 -8.02 -24.13
C GLN A 58 23.87 -8.02 -25.66
N LYS A 59 22.74 -7.51 -26.14
CA LYS A 59 22.42 -7.46 -27.58
C LYS A 59 22.95 -6.20 -28.28
N GLN A 60 23.55 -5.26 -27.56
CA GLN A 60 24.07 -4.00 -28.11
C GLN A 60 25.59 -4.01 -28.37
N GLU A 61 26.30 -5.08 -27.95
CA GLU A 61 27.74 -5.28 -28.20
C GLU A 61 28.07 -6.33 -29.29
N MET A 62 27.07 -6.88 -30.00
CA MET A 62 27.23 -7.68 -31.23
C MET A 62 26.71 -6.92 -32.46
#